data_AF-A0A329LN80-F1
#
_entry.id   AF-A0A329LN80-F1
#
_cell.length_a   1.000
_cell.length_b   1.000
_cell.length_c   1.000
_cell.angle_alpha   90.00
_cell.angle_beta   90.00
_cell.angle_gamma   90.00
#
_symmetry.space_group_name_H-M   'P 1'
#
loop_
_entity.id
_entity.type
_entity.pdbx_description
1 polymer ?
#
loop_
_entity_poly.entity_id
_entity_poly.type
_entity_poly.pdbx_seq_one_letter_code
_entity_poly.pdbx_strand_id
1 'polypeptide(L)' 'MNWIGTASRLQQIAPSGPPPNGVKTLPPSHSITVDGVICGVDNSGMTACKDPQGHGFVLSPHGSSWLPHV' A
#
# COMPACT_ATOMS: atom_id res chain seq x y z
N MET A 1 -11.97 9.63 -15.24
CA MET A 1 -11.87 8.45 -14.35
C MET A 1 -10.40 8.18 -14.15
N ASN A 2 -9.86 8.34 -12.94
CA ASN A 2 -8.45 8.11 -12.67
C ASN A 2 -8.33 6.76 -11.97
N TRP A 3 -7.85 5.76 -12.69
CA TRP A 3 -7.66 4.41 -12.17
C TRP A 3 -6.17 4.13 -12.13
N ILE A 4 -5.68 3.67 -10.98
CA ILE A 4 -4.34 3.11 -10.87
C ILE A 4 -4.47 1.61 -11.07
N GLY A 5 -3.97 1.15 -12.23
CA GLY A 5 -3.85 -0.25 -12.56
C GLY A 5 -2.37 -0.63 -12.59
N THR A 6 -1.98 -1.59 -11.79
CA THR A 6 -0.69 -2.28 -11.94
C THR A 6 -0.81 -3.30 -13.09
N ALA A 7 0.25 -3.51 -13.87
CA ALA A 7 0.25 -4.49 -14.98
C ALA A 7 -0.14 -5.90 -14.51
N SER A 8 0.17 -6.22 -13.26
CA SER A 8 -0.32 -7.37 -12.50
C SER A 8 -1.37 -6.85 -11.53
N ARG A 9 -2.65 -7.24 -11.65
CA ARG A 9 -3.73 -6.80 -10.73
C ARG A 9 -3.28 -6.82 -9.27
N LEU A 10 -3.69 -5.84 -8.46
CA LEU A 10 -3.48 -5.86 -7.02
C LEU A 10 -4.16 -7.11 -6.43
N GLN A 11 -3.37 -8.02 -5.88
CA GLN A 11 -3.87 -9.17 -5.15
C GLN A 11 -3.72 -8.91 -3.66
N GLN A 12 -4.85 -8.98 -2.93
CA GLN A 12 -4.82 -8.96 -1.48
C GLN A 12 -4.09 -10.21 -0.99
N ILE A 13 -2.97 -10.03 -0.31
CA ILE A 13 -2.30 -11.11 0.39
C ILE A 13 -3.06 -11.36 1.69
N ALA A 14 -4.02 -12.26 1.57
CA ALA A 14 -4.81 -12.94 2.60
C ALA A 14 -5.72 -12.07 3.52
N PRO A 15 -7.06 -12.12 3.32
CA PRO A 15 -8.02 -11.79 4.38
C PRO A 15 -8.16 -12.90 5.44
N SER A 16 -7.77 -14.15 5.14
CA SER A 16 -8.00 -15.32 6.01
C SER A 16 -7.08 -16.53 5.69
N GLY A 17 -5.80 -16.30 5.43
CA GLY A 17 -4.83 -17.38 5.16
C GLY A 17 -3.38 -16.95 5.39
N PRO A 18 -2.42 -17.88 5.42
CA PRO A 18 -1.01 -17.52 5.49
C PRO A 18 -0.58 -16.82 4.19
N PRO A 19 0.25 -15.76 4.27
CA PRO A 19 0.82 -15.13 3.08
C PRO A 19 1.62 -16.16 2.26
N PRO A 20 1.71 -16.01 0.93
CA PRO A 20 2.54 -16.86 0.09
C PRO A 20 3.97 -16.96 0.62
N ASN A 21 4.60 -18.13 0.43
CA ASN A 21 5.98 -18.35 0.84
C ASN A 21 6.90 -17.29 0.24
N GLY A 22 7.68 -16.62 1.10
CA GLY A 22 8.63 -15.58 0.70
C GLY A 22 8.09 -14.15 0.74
N VAL A 23 6.81 -13.93 1.06
CA VAL A 23 6.27 -12.59 1.28
C VAL A 23 6.65 -12.09 2.67
N LYS A 24 7.33 -10.95 2.72
CA LYS A 24 7.65 -10.23 3.97
C LYS A 24 6.67 -9.08 4.15
N THR A 25 5.91 -9.12 5.23
CA THR A 25 5.05 -8.01 5.63
C THR A 25 5.92 -6.86 6.17
N LEU A 26 5.65 -5.64 5.71
CA LEU A 26 6.31 -4.45 6.23
C LEU A 26 5.84 -4.19 7.67
N PRO A 27 6.74 -4.10 8.66
CA PRO A 27 6.34 -3.89 10.04
C PRO A 27 5.77 -2.49 10.28
N PRO A 28 5.00 -2.28 11.37
CA PRO A 28 4.52 -0.96 11.76
C PRO A 28 5.66 0.06 11.92
N SER A 29 5.38 1.33 11.64
CA SER A 29 6.37 2.42 11.62
C SER A 29 7.55 2.22 10.67
N HIS A 30 7.40 1.38 9.64
CA HIS A 30 8.41 1.21 8.59
C HIS A 30 7.89 1.65 7.23
N SER A 31 8.83 2.03 6.37
CA SER A 31 8.57 2.33 4.96
C SER A 31 9.47 1.52 4.05
N ILE A 32 9.01 1.32 2.82
CA ILE A 32 9.77 0.74 1.72
C ILE A 32 9.68 1.68 0.53
N THR A 33 10.75 1.74 -0.25
CA THR A 33 10.78 2.48 -1.52
C THR A 33 11.12 1.53 -2.65
N VAL A 34 10.30 1.50 -3.69
CA VAL A 34 10.51 0.68 -4.89
C VAL A 34 10.14 1.53 -6.10
N ASP A 35 11.07 1.69 -7.06
CA ASP A 35 10.88 2.48 -8.28
C ASP A 35 10.32 3.90 -8.03
N GLY A 36 10.74 4.51 -6.91
CA GLY A 36 10.30 5.84 -6.49
C GLY A 36 8.92 5.89 -5.80
N VAL A 37 8.17 4.77 -5.78
CA VAL A 37 6.97 4.62 -4.95
C VAL A 37 7.39 4.37 -3.51
N ILE A 38 6.85 5.14 -2.58
CA ILE A 38 7.10 4.99 -1.15
C ILE A 38 5.83 4.45 -0.51
N CYS A 39 5.92 3.29 0.12
CA CYS A 39 4.84 2.71 0.92
C CYS A 39 5.27 2.63 2.38
N GLY A 40 4.38 2.94 3.31
CA GLY A 40 4.62 2.83 4.74
C GLY A 40 3.43 2.28 5.49
N VAL A 41 3.69 1.67 6.63
CA VAL A 41 2.68 1.20 7.58
C VAL A 41 2.85 2.00 8.86
N ASP A 42 1.78 2.63 9.36
CA ASP A 42 1.81 3.32 10.65
C ASP A 42 1.58 2.35 11.83
N ASN A 43 1.55 2.86 13.06
CA ASN A 43 1.30 2.05 14.25
C ASN A 43 -0.15 1.56 14.40
N SER A 44 -1.09 2.12 13.64
CA SER A 44 -2.48 1.68 13.62
C SER A 44 -2.76 0.58 12.58
N GLY A 45 -1.73 0.20 11.80
CA GLY A 45 -1.86 -0.74 10.69
C GLY A 45 -2.42 -0.10 9.42
N MET A 46 -2.47 1.23 9.36
CA MET A 46 -2.79 1.96 8.15
C MET A 46 -1.59 1.89 7.20
N THR A 47 -1.85 1.45 5.97
CA THR A 47 -0.85 1.44 4.91
C THR A 47 -1.08 2.62 3.98
N ALA A 48 -0.07 3.45 3.75
CA ALA A 48 -0.13 4.52 2.77
C ALA A 48 0.96 4.32 1.72
N CYS A 49 0.64 4.55 0.46
CA CYS A 49 1.62 4.57 -0.63
C CYS A 49 1.50 5.86 -1.41
N LYS A 50 2.64 6.40 -1.86
CA LYS A 50 2.71 7.55 -2.76
C LYS A 50 3.70 7.31 -3.89
N ASP A 51 3.38 7.83 -5.06
CA ASP A 51 4.25 7.82 -6.23
C ASP A 51 5.16 9.07 -6.25
N PRO A 52 6.16 9.14 -7.17
CA PRO A 52 7.03 10.29 -7.31
C PRO A 52 6.34 11.60 -7.71
N GLN A 53 5.10 11.52 -8.22
CA GLN A 53 4.30 12.67 -8.66
C GLN A 53 3.45 13.22 -7.50
N GLY A 54 3.51 12.59 -6.32
CA GLY A 54 2.76 13.00 -5.14
C GLY A 54 1.34 12.46 -5.12
N HIS A 55 0.97 11.52 -6.00
CA HIS A 55 -0.32 10.85 -5.90
C HIS A 55 -0.20 9.66 -4.96
N GLY A 56 -1.23 9.40 -4.15
CA GLY A 56 -1.17 8.31 -3.21
C GLY A 56 -2.51 7.66 -2.90
N PHE A 57 -2.43 6.59 -2.13
CA PHE A 57 -3.59 5.95 -1.54
C PHE A 57 -3.29 5.54 -0.11
N VAL A 58 -4.37 5.33 0.63
CA VAL A 58 -4.33 4.87 1.99
C VAL A 58 -5.32 3.73 2.15
N LEU A 59 -4.86 2.65 2.78
CA LEU A 59 -5.64 1.50 3.20
C LEU A 59 -5.68 1.48 4.72
N SER A 60 -6.86 1.53 5.31
CA SER A 60 -7.05 1.36 6.75
C SER A 60 -8.21 0.42 7.04
N PRO A 61 -8.27 -0.19 8.24
CA PRO A 61 -9.41 -1.00 8.66
C PRO A 61 -10.75 -0.24 8.65
N HIS A 62 -10.69 1.09 8.77
CA HIS A 62 -11.86 1.97 8.87
C HIS A 62 -12.33 2.51 7.51
N GLY A 63 -11.55 2.29 6.45
CA GLY A 63 -11.81 2.82 5.12
C GLY A 63 -10.53 3.03 4.32
N SER A 64 -10.68 3.05 3.00
CA SER A 64 -9.58 3.30 2.06
C SER A 64 -9.90 4.53 1.23
N SER A 65 -8.88 5.34 0.91
CA SER A 65 -9.06 6.57 0.14
C SER A 65 -7.89 6.84 -0.81
N TRP A 66 -8.16 7.58 -1.88
CA TRP A 66 -7.17 8.12 -2.79
C TRP A 66 -6.83 9.56 -2.38
N LEU A 67 -5.55 9.88 -2.39
CA LEU A 67 -5.04 11.21 -2.11
C LEU A 67 -4.47 11.79 -3.41
N PRO A 68 -5.11 12.82 -4.00
CA PRO A 68 -4.69 13.38 -5.27
C PRO A 68 -3.37 14.17 -5.18
N HIS A 69 -2.92 14.53 -3.97
CA HIS A 69 -1.63 15.16 -3.71
C HIS A 69 -1.21 14.95 -2.25
N VAL A 70 0.01 14.47 -1.98
CA VAL A 70 0.57 14.20 -0.63
C VAL A 70 2.02 14.62 -0.46
#